data_AF-A0A813CSM5-F1
#
_entry.id   AF-A0A813CSM5-F1
#
_cell.length_a   1.000
_cell.length_b   1.000
_cell.length_c   1.000
_cell.angle_alpha   90.00
_cell.angle_beta   90.00
_cell.angle_gamma   90.00
#
_symmetry.space_group_name_H-M   'P 1'
#
loop_
_entity.id
_entity.type
_entity.pdbx_description
1 polymer ?
#
loop_
_entity_poly.entity_id
_entity_poly.type
_entity_poly.pdbx_seq_one_letter_code
_entity_poly.pdbx_strand_id
1 'polypeptide(L)'
;MAARGTLFCLALAAIFACGDAIRSHQGDAIRSQPDSVPVLYLSDACTFTELADRRDGWKCGDEESLVDAHEGARKHADMADAPEVAKNVAAAMKDAAPGLGEFQICGSSEASDGGEIIVIGQPGSDPKKACLKALGIRKMVDDDSIREHTDPSDPELSGVWSFAKLEPLDVRAKLKTGFNGAYEGDEGPGDAGEKKQILAVTEIMNLKLEKHFVFNFEEEIVTAPIIYGGYASDGSIVGVLSSRVWT
;
A
#
# COMPACT_ATOMS: atom_id res chain seq x y z
N MET A 1 70.59 -6.41 -26.33
CA MET A 1 70.22 -7.71 -25.73
C MET A 1 68.70 -7.70 -25.62
N ALA A 2 67.97 -8.23 -26.61
CA ALA A 2 67.62 -9.65 -26.77
C ALA A 2 66.84 -10.17 -25.54
N ALA A 3 65.72 -10.88 -25.61
CA ALA A 3 64.74 -11.27 -26.62
C ALA A 3 63.84 -12.28 -25.87
N ARG A 4 62.55 -12.38 -26.24
CA ARG A 4 61.73 -13.61 -26.23
C ARG A 4 61.52 -14.33 -24.88
N GLY A 5 60.27 -14.40 -24.43
CA GLY A 5 59.43 -15.59 -24.62
C GLY A 5 58.71 -15.87 -23.29
N THR A 6 57.55 -16.51 -23.19
CA THR A 6 56.97 -17.54 -24.06
C THR A 6 55.49 -17.67 -23.70
N LEU A 7 54.68 -17.84 -24.74
CA LEU A 7 53.39 -18.55 -24.78
C LEU A 7 53.14 -19.52 -23.60
N PHE A 8 51.94 -19.47 -23.03
CA PHE A 8 51.26 -20.71 -22.62
C PHE A 8 49.82 -20.74 -23.15
N CYS A 9 49.63 -21.72 -24.04
CA CYS A 9 48.42 -22.28 -24.60
C CYS A 9 47.35 -22.57 -23.52
N LEU A 10 46.09 -22.16 -23.72
CA LEU A 10 45.00 -22.89 -24.37
C LEU A 10 44.42 -24.06 -23.55
N ALA A 11 43.09 -24.00 -23.45
CA ALA A 11 42.13 -25.08 -23.21
C ALA A 11 41.87 -25.53 -21.76
N LEU A 12 40.71 -25.12 -21.23
CA LEU A 12 39.66 -26.09 -20.92
C LEU A 12 38.29 -25.43 -21.02
N ALA A 13 37.58 -25.73 -22.11
CA ALA A 13 36.16 -25.47 -22.24
C ALA A 13 35.40 -26.43 -21.32
N ALA A 14 34.87 -25.93 -20.21
CA ALA A 14 33.87 -26.66 -19.43
C ALA A 14 32.50 -26.31 -20.00
N ILE A 15 32.05 -27.15 -20.92
CA ILE A 15 30.66 -27.28 -21.35
C ILE A 15 29.86 -27.67 -20.11
N PHE A 16 29.23 -26.69 -19.45
CA PHE A 16 28.14 -27.01 -18.53
C PHE A 16 26.89 -27.16 -19.39
N ALA A 17 26.46 -28.42 -19.50
CA ALA A 17 25.24 -28.81 -20.16
C ALA A 17 24.08 -27.96 -19.61
N CYS A 18 23.51 -27.14 -20.49
CA CYS A 18 22.19 -26.56 -20.33
C CYS A 18 21.21 -27.74 -20.38
N GLY A 19 20.99 -28.34 -19.21
CA GLY A 19 19.89 -29.27 -19.01
C GLY A 19 18.62 -28.43 -19.02
N ASP A 20 17.94 -28.40 -20.16
CA ASP A 20 16.55 -27.98 -20.28
C ASP A 20 15.70 -28.93 -19.44
N ALA A 21 15.70 -28.70 -18.13
CA ALA A 21 14.67 -29.20 -17.25
C ALA A 21 13.41 -28.40 -17.59
N ILE A 22 12.64 -28.96 -18.53
CA ILE A 22 11.24 -28.66 -18.74
C ILE A 22 10.56 -28.90 -17.39
N ARG A 23 10.54 -27.86 -16.54
CA ARG A 23 9.67 -27.81 -15.36
C ARG A 23 8.27 -27.79 -15.92
N SER A 24 7.63 -28.96 -15.92
CA SER A 24 6.19 -29.03 -16.01
C SER A 24 5.66 -28.14 -14.90
N HIS A 25 5.11 -26.97 -15.27
CA HIS A 25 4.25 -26.19 -14.40
C HIS A 25 3.03 -27.06 -14.10
N GLN A 26 3.19 -27.92 -13.10
CA GLN A 26 2.10 -28.58 -12.43
C GLN A 26 1.32 -27.42 -11.81
N GLY A 27 0.24 -27.02 -12.48
CA GLY A 27 -0.64 -25.98 -12.01
C GLY A 27 -1.17 -26.42 -10.66
N ASP A 28 -0.56 -25.92 -9.59
CA ASP A 28 -1.12 -25.99 -8.26
C ASP A 28 -2.50 -25.36 -8.36
N ALA A 29 -3.51 -26.22 -8.33
CA ALA A 29 -4.89 -25.81 -8.24
C ALA A 29 -5.00 -24.97 -6.98
N ILE A 30 -5.05 -23.64 -7.16
CA ILE A 30 -5.30 -22.67 -6.11
C ILE A 30 -6.63 -23.09 -5.49
N ARG A 31 -6.56 -23.80 -4.35
CA ARG A 31 -7.74 -24.08 -3.54
C ARG A 31 -8.31 -22.71 -3.20
N SER A 32 -9.51 -22.43 -3.70
CA SER A 32 -10.29 -21.25 -3.32
C SER A 32 -10.42 -21.27 -1.80
N GLN A 33 -9.60 -20.49 -1.10
CA GLN A 33 -9.79 -20.28 0.31
C GLN A 33 -11.16 -19.62 0.49
N PRO A 34 -11.94 -20.01 1.50
CA PRO A 34 -13.20 -19.33 1.81
C PRO A 34 -12.91 -17.84 1.97
N ASP A 35 -13.86 -16.99 1.55
CA ASP A 35 -13.76 -15.53 1.60
C ASP A 35 -13.37 -15.05 3.00
N SER A 36 -12.07 -14.95 3.24
CA SER A 36 -11.52 -14.47 4.49
C SER A 36 -11.82 -12.98 4.60
N VAL A 37 -12.33 -12.55 5.75
CA VAL A 37 -12.61 -11.14 5.99
C VAL A 37 -11.27 -10.43 6.26
N PRO A 38 -10.86 -9.45 5.45
CA PRO A 38 -9.63 -8.69 5.68
C PRO A 38 -9.63 -8.05 7.07
N VAL A 39 -8.49 -8.08 7.75
CA VAL A 39 -8.30 -7.49 9.08
C VAL A 39 -7.22 -6.42 9.00
N LEU A 40 -7.58 -5.18 9.32
CA LEU A 40 -6.63 -4.08 9.47
C LEU A 40 -6.02 -4.13 10.87
N TYR A 41 -4.69 -4.07 10.93
CA TYR A 41 -3.90 -3.98 12.15
C TYR A 41 -3.21 -2.62 12.22
N LEU A 42 -3.33 -1.94 13.37
CA LEU A 42 -2.83 -0.59 13.61
C LEU A 42 -1.88 -0.56 14.82
N SER A 43 -0.96 0.42 14.85
CA SER A 43 -0.13 0.63 16.04
C SER A 43 -0.96 1.05 17.26
N ASP A 44 -2.06 1.76 17.02
CA ASP A 44 -3.03 2.19 18.02
C ASP A 44 -4.43 1.76 17.56
N ALA A 45 -4.83 0.57 18.01
CA ALA A 45 -6.07 -0.07 17.62
C ALA A 45 -7.28 0.78 18.03
N CYS A 46 -8.08 1.15 17.05
CA CYS A 46 -9.23 2.04 17.20
C CYS A 46 -10.43 1.48 16.41
N THR A 47 -11.58 2.14 16.52
CA THR A 47 -12.72 1.83 15.67
C THR A 47 -12.58 2.41 14.26
N PHE A 48 -13.43 1.98 13.32
CA PHE A 48 -13.41 2.52 11.96
C PHE A 48 -13.68 4.02 11.94
N THR A 49 -14.62 4.49 12.77
CA THR A 49 -14.95 5.92 12.89
C THR A 49 -13.81 6.70 13.52
N GLU A 50 -13.19 6.19 14.59
CA GLU A 50 -12.03 6.83 15.23
C GLU A 50 -10.84 6.95 14.26
N LEU A 51 -10.60 5.93 13.41
CA LEU A 51 -9.57 6.00 12.39
C LEU A 51 -9.89 7.09 11.36
N ALA A 52 -11.11 7.13 10.83
CA ALA A 52 -11.53 8.15 9.87
C ALA A 52 -11.46 9.56 10.45
N ASP A 53 -11.91 9.78 11.70
CA ASP A 53 -11.91 11.09 12.37
C ASP A 53 -10.49 11.63 12.59
N ARG A 54 -9.54 10.76 12.95
CA ARG A 54 -8.11 11.13 13.08
C ARG A 54 -7.46 11.49 11.73
N ARG A 55 -8.14 11.21 10.64
CA ARG A 55 -7.70 11.29 9.24
C ARG A 55 -8.55 12.30 8.45
N ASP A 56 -8.84 13.43 9.12
CA ASP A 56 -9.66 14.54 8.65
C ASP A 56 -11.12 14.19 8.29
N GLY A 57 -11.59 13.00 8.68
CA GLY A 57 -12.93 12.50 8.44
C GLY A 57 -13.14 12.16 6.96
N TRP A 58 -13.11 10.86 6.63
CA TRP A 58 -13.37 10.44 5.25
C TRP A 58 -14.82 10.71 4.86
N LYS A 59 -15.03 11.52 3.82
CA LYS A 59 -16.33 12.06 3.46
C LYS A 59 -16.58 12.05 1.96
N CYS A 60 -17.85 11.85 1.64
CA CYS A 60 -18.47 12.07 0.35
C CYS A 60 -19.29 13.37 0.45
N GLY A 61 -19.02 14.34 -0.41
CA GLY A 61 -19.60 15.69 -0.30
C GLY A 61 -19.25 16.37 1.03
N ASP A 62 -20.11 17.28 1.47
CA ASP A 62 -19.81 18.16 2.62
C ASP A 62 -19.97 17.46 3.98
N GLU A 63 -20.87 16.47 4.10
CA GLU A 63 -21.29 15.94 5.41
C GLU A 63 -21.36 14.41 5.50
N GLU A 64 -21.30 13.67 4.40
CA GLU A 64 -21.56 12.23 4.43
C GLU A 64 -20.30 11.40 4.72
N SER A 65 -20.20 10.81 5.92
CA SER A 65 -19.11 9.91 6.30
C SER A 65 -19.00 8.70 5.36
N LEU A 66 -17.80 8.32 4.93
CA LEU A 66 -17.59 7.07 4.18
C LEU A 66 -17.61 5.81 5.06
N VAL A 67 -17.64 5.98 6.38
CA VAL A 67 -17.70 4.88 7.35
C VAL A 67 -19.08 4.83 7.97
N ASP A 68 -19.69 3.65 7.99
CA ASP A 68 -20.99 3.42 8.64
C ASP A 68 -20.83 3.51 10.16
N ALA A 69 -21.67 4.27 10.87
CA ALA A 69 -21.60 4.40 12.32
C ALA A 69 -21.96 3.11 13.08
N HIS A 70 -22.83 2.26 12.52
CA HIS A 70 -23.21 0.97 13.09
C HIS A 70 -22.09 -0.06 12.94
N GLU A 71 -21.47 -0.13 11.76
CA GLU A 71 -20.25 -0.92 11.58
C GLU A 71 -19.03 -0.27 12.24
N GLY A 72 -19.10 1.04 12.47
CA GLY A 72 -18.09 1.88 13.09
C GLY A 72 -17.83 1.59 14.55
N ALA A 73 -18.63 0.72 15.19
CA ALA A 73 -18.30 0.14 16.49
C ALA A 73 -17.26 -1.01 16.38
N ARG A 74 -17.03 -1.54 15.17
CA ARG A 74 -16.02 -2.58 14.94
C ARG A 74 -14.63 -1.97 15.11
N LYS A 75 -13.79 -2.70 15.85
CA LYS A 75 -12.41 -2.31 16.11
C LYS A 75 -11.47 -2.94 15.09
N HIS A 76 -10.50 -2.16 14.67
CA HIS A 76 -9.27 -2.66 14.05
C HIS A 76 -8.50 -3.49 15.09
N ALA A 77 -7.67 -4.41 14.60
CA ALA A 77 -6.83 -5.25 15.44
C ALA A 77 -5.53 -4.52 15.84
N ASP A 78 -4.89 -5.01 16.90
CA ASP A 78 -3.60 -4.48 17.35
C ASP A 78 -2.45 -5.03 16.49
N MET A 79 -1.50 -4.18 16.11
CA MET A 79 -0.31 -4.57 15.34
C MET A 79 0.47 -5.74 15.97
N ALA A 80 0.41 -5.94 17.29
CA ALA A 80 1.02 -7.08 17.97
C ALA A 80 0.47 -8.44 17.48
N ASP A 81 -0.81 -8.46 17.07
CA ASP A 81 -1.52 -9.64 16.58
C ASP A 81 -1.40 -9.83 15.06
N ALA A 82 -0.75 -8.91 14.35
CA ALA A 82 -0.55 -9.01 12.91
C ALA A 82 0.30 -10.24 12.53
N PRO A 83 0.08 -10.80 11.32
CA PRO A 83 0.92 -11.88 10.77
C PRO A 83 2.42 -11.56 10.91
N GLU A 84 3.20 -12.54 11.39
CA GLU A 84 4.57 -12.29 11.86
C GLU A 84 5.47 -11.67 10.79
N VAL A 85 5.38 -12.12 9.54
CA VAL A 85 6.19 -11.58 8.44
C VAL A 85 5.80 -10.13 8.16
N ALA A 86 4.50 -9.86 7.97
CA ALA A 86 3.99 -8.51 7.75
C ALA A 86 4.33 -7.55 8.91
N LYS A 87 4.18 -8.01 10.16
CA LYS A 87 4.51 -7.27 11.38
C LYS A 87 5.98 -6.87 11.42
N ASN A 88 6.89 -7.76 11.04
CA ASN A 88 8.32 -7.46 10.98
C ASN A 88 8.66 -6.42 9.92
N VAL A 89 7.97 -6.44 8.78
CA VAL A 89 8.13 -5.39 7.75
C VAL A 89 7.58 -4.05 8.26
N ALA A 90 6.40 -4.05 8.87
CA ALA A 90 5.81 -2.86 9.47
C ALA A 90 6.71 -2.24 10.55
N ALA A 91 7.29 -3.06 11.43
CA ALA A 91 8.26 -2.61 12.43
C ALA A 91 9.49 -1.96 11.79
N ALA A 92 10.07 -2.58 10.76
CA ALA A 92 11.20 -2.00 10.04
C ALA A 92 10.85 -0.65 9.39
N MET A 93 9.66 -0.52 8.79
CA MET A 93 9.19 0.76 8.23
C MET A 93 9.03 1.83 9.31
N LYS A 94 8.46 1.46 10.47
CA LYS A 94 8.29 2.36 11.62
C LYS A 94 9.63 2.83 12.19
N ASP A 95 10.60 1.93 12.33
CA ASP A 95 11.95 2.27 12.81
C ASP A 95 12.71 3.17 11.83
N ALA A 96 12.46 3.02 10.53
CA ALA A 96 13.06 3.85 9.48
C ALA A 96 12.47 5.27 9.41
N ALA A 97 11.23 5.45 9.85
CA ALA A 97 10.52 6.72 9.82
C ALA A 97 9.73 6.96 11.12
N PRO A 98 10.40 7.18 12.27
CA PRO A 98 9.71 7.39 13.54
C PRO A 98 8.83 8.66 13.56
N GLY A 99 9.12 9.65 12.72
CA GLY A 99 8.32 10.87 12.58
C GLY A 99 7.25 10.81 11.49
N LEU A 100 6.99 9.63 10.89
CA LEU A 100 6.08 9.51 9.74
C LEU A 100 4.70 10.12 9.98
N GLY A 101 4.18 10.04 11.22
CA GLY A 101 2.90 10.60 11.62
C GLY A 101 2.84 12.14 11.65
N GLU A 102 3.98 12.81 11.49
CA GLU A 102 4.10 14.28 11.48
C GLU A 102 4.30 14.85 10.07
N PHE A 103 4.57 14.00 9.06
CA PHE A 103 4.92 14.44 7.71
C PHE A 103 3.74 14.36 6.75
N GLN A 104 3.51 15.40 5.98
CA GLN A 104 2.52 15.36 4.92
C GLN A 104 2.89 14.30 3.87
N ILE A 105 2.11 13.24 3.77
CA ILE A 105 2.38 12.14 2.83
C ILE A 105 1.80 12.48 1.45
N CYS A 106 0.54 12.93 1.40
CA CYS A 106 -0.12 13.31 0.17
C CYS A 106 0.07 14.81 -0.08
N GLY A 107 1.05 15.17 -0.92
CA GLY A 107 1.38 16.59 -1.15
C GLY A 107 0.27 17.40 -1.83
N SER A 108 -0.65 16.76 -2.55
CA SER A 108 -1.80 17.42 -3.17
C SER A 108 -2.98 17.61 -2.21
N SER A 109 -2.80 17.30 -0.94
CA SER A 109 -3.86 17.31 0.07
C SER A 109 -3.73 18.54 0.96
N GLU A 110 -4.84 19.20 1.27
CA GLU A 110 -4.91 20.13 2.40
C GLU A 110 -4.98 19.40 3.75
N ALA A 111 -4.99 18.06 3.74
CA ALA A 111 -4.95 17.27 4.96
C ALA A 111 -3.70 17.59 5.78
N SER A 112 -3.91 17.70 7.08
CA SER A 112 -2.83 17.94 8.05
C SER A 112 -2.31 16.64 8.67
N ASP A 113 -2.80 15.50 8.20
CA ASP A 113 -2.49 14.20 8.75
C ASP A 113 -1.21 13.60 8.16
N GLY A 114 -0.39 13.01 9.03
CA GLY A 114 0.83 12.32 8.59
C GLY A 114 0.58 10.92 8.05
N GLY A 115 1.61 10.08 7.97
CA GLY A 115 1.48 8.67 7.59
C GLY A 115 1.34 7.73 8.78
N GLU A 116 0.65 6.60 8.59
CA GLU A 116 0.60 5.48 9.53
C GLU A 116 0.98 4.17 8.86
N ILE A 117 1.86 3.41 9.50
CA ILE A 117 2.16 2.05 9.04
C ILE A 117 1.02 1.12 9.41
N ILE A 118 0.47 0.44 8.42
CA ILE A 118 -0.65 -0.50 8.56
C ILE A 118 -0.30 -1.88 8.03
N VAL A 119 -1.03 -2.89 8.51
CA VAL A 119 -1.05 -4.24 7.93
C VAL A 119 -2.49 -4.64 7.66
N ILE A 120 -2.78 -5.18 6.47
CA ILE A 120 -4.05 -5.86 6.18
C ILE A 120 -3.77 -7.35 6.01
N GLY A 121 -4.14 -8.12 7.02
CA GLY A 121 -4.05 -9.58 6.98
C GLY A 121 -5.22 -10.20 6.24
N GLN A 122 -5.00 -11.35 5.62
CA GLN A 122 -6.00 -12.11 4.86
C GLN A 122 -6.72 -11.26 3.78
N PRO A 123 -5.99 -10.51 2.92
CA PRO A 123 -6.59 -9.58 1.97
C PRO A 123 -7.44 -10.26 0.88
N GLY A 124 -7.29 -11.57 0.67
CA GLY A 124 -7.92 -12.28 -0.44
C GLY A 124 -7.22 -11.98 -1.77
N SER A 125 -7.91 -12.23 -2.89
CA SER A 125 -7.35 -12.08 -4.24
C SER A 125 -7.45 -10.66 -4.80
N ASP A 126 -8.32 -9.82 -4.25
CA ASP A 126 -8.58 -8.47 -4.73
C ASP A 126 -8.14 -7.43 -3.66
N PRO A 127 -6.96 -6.79 -3.84
CA PRO A 127 -6.47 -5.78 -2.88
C PRO A 127 -7.37 -4.56 -2.78
N LYS A 128 -8.11 -4.19 -3.83
CA LYS A 128 -9.01 -3.04 -3.80
C LYS A 128 -10.17 -3.32 -2.84
N LYS A 129 -10.83 -4.47 -2.99
CA LYS A 129 -11.86 -4.94 -2.05
C LYS A 129 -11.29 -5.17 -0.65
N ALA A 130 -10.04 -5.61 -0.55
CA ALA A 130 -9.36 -5.77 0.73
C ALA A 130 -9.25 -4.45 1.49
N CYS A 131 -8.75 -3.40 0.84
CA CYS A 131 -8.61 -2.07 1.42
C CYS A 131 -9.97 -1.51 1.86
N LEU A 132 -10.97 -1.56 0.97
CA LEU A 132 -12.32 -1.07 1.26
C LEU A 132 -12.94 -1.75 2.48
N LYS A 133 -12.88 -3.08 2.56
CA LYS A 133 -13.40 -3.86 3.70
C LYS A 133 -12.61 -3.62 4.98
N ALA A 134 -11.28 -3.56 4.89
CA ALA A 134 -10.40 -3.41 6.05
C ALA A 134 -10.53 -2.03 6.70
N LEU A 135 -10.78 -0.99 5.89
CA LEU A 135 -11.00 0.39 6.33
C LEU A 135 -12.45 0.65 6.78
N GLY A 136 -13.38 -0.29 6.59
CA GLY A 136 -14.77 -0.09 6.95
C GLY A 136 -15.52 0.90 6.05
N ILE A 137 -15.07 1.06 4.79
CA ILE A 137 -15.74 1.95 3.84
C ILE A 137 -17.08 1.34 3.45
N ARG A 138 -18.17 2.07 3.65
CA ARG A 138 -19.50 1.61 3.24
C ARG A 138 -19.65 1.64 1.72
N LYS A 139 -20.43 0.69 1.20
CA LYS A 139 -20.72 0.64 -0.24
C LYS A 139 -21.61 1.79 -0.69
N MET A 140 -22.61 2.11 0.12
CA MET A 140 -23.70 3.02 -0.26
C MET A 140 -23.74 4.22 0.67
N VAL A 141 -23.95 5.38 0.06
CA VAL A 141 -24.21 6.68 0.67
C VAL A 141 -25.60 7.15 0.23
N ASP A 142 -26.20 8.05 0.98
CA ASP A 142 -27.51 8.65 0.69
C ASP A 142 -27.41 9.74 -0.40
N ASP A 143 -26.21 10.05 -0.90
CA ASP A 143 -25.99 10.85 -2.09
C ASP A 143 -26.44 10.13 -3.38
N ASP A 144 -27.51 10.65 -4.00
CA ASP A 144 -28.09 10.11 -5.25
C ASP A 144 -27.10 10.12 -6.43
N SER A 145 -26.10 11.01 -6.46
CA SER A 145 -25.10 11.07 -7.54
C SER A 145 -24.12 9.90 -7.51
N ILE A 146 -23.90 9.31 -6.34
CA ILE A 146 -22.96 8.21 -6.12
C ILE A 146 -23.69 6.88 -6.05
N ARG A 147 -24.89 6.85 -5.45
CA ARG A 147 -25.62 5.62 -5.16
C ARG A 147 -25.88 4.76 -6.39
N GLU A 148 -26.09 5.35 -7.56
CA GLU A 148 -26.39 4.62 -8.79
C GLU A 148 -25.15 4.21 -9.60
N HIS A 149 -23.95 4.64 -9.19
CA HIS A 149 -22.73 4.33 -9.91
C HIS A 149 -22.29 2.88 -9.64
N THR A 150 -21.97 2.15 -10.70
CA THR A 150 -21.50 0.76 -10.62
C THR A 150 -20.35 0.57 -11.60
N ASP A 151 -19.28 -0.07 -11.16
CA ASP A 151 -18.16 -0.39 -12.03
C ASP A 151 -18.61 -1.41 -13.10
N PRO A 152 -18.49 -1.11 -14.41
CA PRO A 152 -18.94 -2.01 -15.46
C PRO A 152 -18.14 -3.32 -15.52
N SER A 153 -16.93 -3.34 -14.96
CA SER A 153 -16.04 -4.50 -14.91
C SER A 153 -16.25 -5.36 -13.65
N ASP A 154 -16.78 -4.77 -12.58
CA ASP A 154 -17.05 -5.47 -11.32
C ASP A 154 -18.32 -4.93 -10.63
N PRO A 155 -19.48 -5.58 -10.85
CA PRO A 155 -20.75 -5.14 -10.26
C PRO A 155 -20.78 -5.14 -8.73
N GLU A 156 -19.82 -5.79 -8.05
CA GLU A 156 -19.74 -5.72 -6.59
C GLU A 156 -19.16 -4.40 -6.08
N LEU A 157 -18.47 -3.66 -6.95
CA LEU A 157 -18.00 -2.29 -6.74
C LEU A 157 -19.09 -1.33 -7.20
N SER A 158 -20.04 -1.06 -6.31
CA SER A 158 -21.13 -0.10 -6.51
C SER A 158 -21.05 1.04 -5.50
N GLY A 159 -21.76 2.13 -5.75
CA GLY A 159 -21.76 3.31 -4.89
C GLY A 159 -20.37 3.87 -4.71
N VAL A 160 -20.00 4.18 -3.46
CA VAL A 160 -18.66 4.71 -3.09
C VAL A 160 -17.53 3.80 -3.57
N TRP A 161 -17.73 2.48 -3.53
CA TRP A 161 -16.67 1.52 -3.88
C TRP A 161 -16.30 1.56 -5.36
N SER A 162 -17.22 2.00 -6.22
CA SER A 162 -16.97 2.13 -7.66
C SER A 162 -15.96 3.24 -7.98
N PHE A 163 -15.82 4.23 -7.09
CA PHE A 163 -14.83 5.31 -7.20
C PHE A 163 -13.46 4.92 -6.65
N ALA A 164 -13.29 3.71 -6.12
CA ALA A 164 -12.01 3.26 -5.60
C ALA A 164 -11.06 2.85 -6.74
N LYS A 165 -9.86 3.42 -6.72
CA LYS A 165 -8.76 3.15 -7.63
C LYS A 165 -7.69 2.31 -6.97
N LEU A 166 -7.07 1.45 -7.78
CA LEU A 166 -5.89 0.70 -7.40
C LEU A 166 -4.92 0.76 -8.58
N GLU A 167 -3.86 1.52 -8.40
CA GLU A 167 -2.89 1.80 -9.46
C GLU A 167 -1.57 1.10 -9.15
N PRO A 168 -0.90 0.46 -10.13
CA PRO A 168 0.42 -0.10 -9.91
C PRO A 168 1.43 0.99 -9.52
N LEU A 169 2.26 0.71 -8.52
CA LEU A 169 3.31 1.63 -8.06
C LEU A 169 4.69 1.06 -8.40
N ASP A 170 5.48 1.76 -9.20
CA ASP A 170 6.89 1.39 -9.41
C ASP A 170 7.76 1.98 -8.30
N VAL A 171 7.80 1.32 -7.14
CA VAL A 171 8.59 1.77 -5.98
C VAL A 171 10.09 1.84 -6.31
N ARG A 172 10.58 1.01 -7.23
CA ARG A 172 11.99 1.02 -7.65
C ARG A 172 12.33 2.32 -8.37
N ALA A 173 11.45 2.80 -9.24
CA ALA A 173 11.61 4.11 -9.88
C ALA A 173 11.54 5.28 -8.87
N LYS A 174 10.94 5.04 -7.70
CA LYS A 174 10.75 6.03 -6.61
C LYS A 174 11.87 6.06 -5.57
N LEU A 175 12.91 5.21 -5.66
CA LEU A 175 14.01 5.15 -4.68
C LEU A 175 14.79 6.47 -4.48
N LYS A 176 14.65 7.45 -5.38
CA LYS A 176 15.30 8.78 -5.27
C LYS A 176 14.35 9.88 -4.79
N THR A 177 13.05 9.65 -4.90
CA THR A 177 12.02 10.68 -4.71
C THR A 177 11.01 10.35 -3.62
N GLY A 178 10.96 9.10 -3.15
CA GLY A 178 10.00 8.63 -2.16
C GLY A 178 8.76 7.98 -2.80
N PHE A 179 8.13 7.05 -2.09
CA PHE A 179 6.94 6.32 -2.57
C PHE A 179 5.76 7.25 -2.90
N ASN A 180 5.66 8.41 -2.24
CA ASN A 180 4.67 9.44 -2.48
C ASN A 180 5.02 10.39 -3.64
N GLY A 181 6.22 10.24 -4.22
CA GLY A 181 6.76 11.13 -5.24
C GLY A 181 7.38 12.40 -4.65
N ALA A 182 8.27 13.03 -5.41
CA ALA A 182 8.82 14.32 -5.01
C ALA A 182 7.75 15.39 -5.26
N TYR A 183 7.43 16.16 -4.22
CA TYR A 183 6.78 17.43 -4.42
C TYR A 183 7.79 18.33 -5.16
N GLU A 184 7.44 18.87 -6.33
CA GLU A 184 8.33 19.80 -7.06
C GLU A 184 8.40 21.20 -6.41
N GLY A 185 7.92 21.34 -5.16
CA GLY A 185 8.02 22.56 -4.39
C GLY A 185 9.45 22.82 -3.89
N ASP A 186 9.84 24.09 -3.82
CA ASP A 186 11.14 24.54 -3.30
C ASP A 186 11.39 23.94 -1.91
N GLU A 187 12.38 23.04 -1.80
CA GLU A 187 12.74 22.35 -0.56
C GLU A 187 13.11 23.39 0.52
N GLY A 188 12.20 23.65 1.44
CA GLY A 188 12.49 24.43 2.63
C GLY A 188 13.55 23.69 3.48
N PRO A 189 14.41 24.40 4.23
CA PRO A 189 15.47 23.79 5.03
C PRO A 189 14.98 22.82 6.13
N GLY A 190 13.67 22.75 6.39
CA GLY A 190 13.05 21.75 7.30
C GLY A 190 12.75 20.38 6.66
N ASP A 191 12.69 20.28 5.33
CA ASP A 191 12.16 19.11 4.61
C ASP A 191 13.19 17.96 4.45
N ALA A 192 14.49 18.26 4.62
CA ALA A 192 15.54 17.26 4.42
C ALA A 192 15.42 16.04 5.35
N GLY A 193 14.90 16.23 6.57
CA GLY A 193 14.69 15.15 7.55
C GLY A 193 13.52 14.23 7.20
N GLU A 194 12.42 14.82 6.73
CA GLU A 194 11.19 14.13 6.33
C GLU A 194 11.46 13.29 5.08
N LYS A 195 12.05 13.93 4.06
CA LYS A 195 12.47 13.28 2.82
C LYS A 195 13.35 12.06 3.07
N LYS A 196 14.32 12.14 3.99
CA LYS A 196 15.20 11.01 4.32
C LYS A 196 14.42 9.82 4.90
N GLN A 197 13.43 10.07 5.74
CA GLN A 197 12.58 9.03 6.35
C GLN A 197 11.67 8.37 5.30
N ILE A 198 11.04 9.17 4.43
CA ILE A 198 10.23 8.67 3.32
C ILE A 198 11.07 7.78 2.39
N LEU A 199 12.29 8.21 2.04
CA LEU A 199 13.21 7.41 1.21
C LEU A 199 13.59 6.09 1.89
N ALA A 200 13.83 6.08 3.20
CA ALA A 200 14.14 4.88 3.95
C ALA A 200 12.97 3.88 3.97
N VAL A 201 11.74 4.36 4.15
CA VAL A 201 10.53 3.53 4.03
C VAL A 201 10.37 2.98 2.61
N THR A 202 10.62 3.82 1.60
CA THR A 202 10.57 3.44 0.17
C THR A 202 11.55 2.31 -0.14
N GLU A 203 12.76 2.35 0.41
CA GLU A 203 13.75 1.29 0.27
C GLU A 203 13.26 -0.02 0.91
N ILE A 204 12.66 0.03 2.10
CA ILE A 204 12.08 -1.14 2.75
C ILE A 204 10.93 -1.73 1.93
N MET A 205 10.02 -0.90 1.41
CA MET A 205 8.94 -1.35 0.54
C MET A 205 9.49 -2.06 -0.70
N ASN A 206 10.50 -1.49 -1.37
CA ASN A 206 11.14 -2.09 -2.54
C ASN A 206 11.82 -3.44 -2.22
N LEU A 207 12.42 -3.57 -1.03
CA LEU A 207 13.18 -4.78 -0.65
C LEU A 207 12.31 -5.90 -0.07
N LYS A 208 11.19 -5.56 0.60
CA LYS A 208 10.42 -6.48 1.43
C LYS A 208 9.00 -6.76 0.91
N LEU A 209 8.50 -5.92 -0.01
CA LEU A 209 7.17 -6.06 -0.56
C LEU A 209 7.24 -6.32 -2.08
N GLU A 210 6.19 -6.95 -2.59
CA GLU A 210 5.99 -7.20 -4.01
C GLU A 210 4.65 -6.63 -4.48
N LYS A 211 4.47 -6.50 -5.80
CA LYS A 211 3.22 -6.04 -6.43
C LYS A 211 2.70 -4.74 -5.79
N HIS A 212 3.58 -3.74 -5.71
CA HIS A 212 3.26 -2.49 -5.06
C HIS A 212 2.13 -1.75 -5.77
N PHE A 213 1.33 -1.02 -4.99
CA PHE A 213 0.18 -0.29 -5.49
C PHE A 213 -0.06 1.00 -4.69
N VAL A 214 -0.83 1.89 -5.29
CA VAL A 214 -1.51 2.99 -4.61
C VAL A 214 -3.01 2.71 -4.64
N PHE A 215 -3.62 2.59 -3.47
CA PHE A 215 -5.07 2.58 -3.32
C PHE A 215 -5.53 4.00 -3.04
N ASN A 216 -6.52 4.48 -3.79
CA ASN A 216 -7.07 5.83 -3.68
C ASN A 216 -8.53 5.86 -4.16
N PHE A 217 -9.14 7.05 -4.23
CA PHE A 217 -10.46 7.26 -4.82
C PHE A 217 -10.39 8.23 -6.01
N GLU A 218 -11.50 8.42 -6.74
CA GLU A 218 -11.66 9.48 -7.76
C GLU A 218 -12.01 10.84 -7.13
N GLU A 219 -12.14 11.90 -7.92
CA GLU A 219 -12.27 13.30 -7.42
C GLU A 219 -13.63 13.57 -6.74
N GLU A 220 -14.62 12.71 -6.96
CA GLU A 220 -15.96 12.79 -6.38
C GLU A 220 -15.99 12.55 -4.87
N ILE A 221 -14.90 12.02 -4.29
CA ILE A 221 -14.76 11.80 -2.85
C ILE A 221 -13.85 12.87 -2.24
N VAL A 222 -14.47 13.82 -1.52
CA VAL A 222 -13.84 15.01 -0.92
C VAL A 222 -12.66 14.63 -0.03
N THR A 223 -12.87 13.76 0.95
CA THR A 223 -11.79 13.29 1.83
C THR A 223 -11.75 11.78 1.81
N ALA A 224 -10.61 11.20 1.44
CA ALA A 224 -10.50 9.74 1.27
C ALA A 224 -9.17 9.20 1.78
N PRO A 225 -9.14 7.93 2.22
CA PRO A 225 -7.89 7.27 2.55
C PRO A 225 -7.06 7.01 1.30
N ILE A 226 -5.75 7.16 1.44
CA ILE A 226 -4.76 6.74 0.45
C ILE A 226 -3.81 5.73 1.09
N ILE A 227 -3.54 4.62 0.41
CA ILE A 227 -2.58 3.61 0.87
C ILE A 227 -1.50 3.41 -0.18
N TYR A 228 -0.25 3.63 0.22
CA TYR A 228 0.93 3.21 -0.54
C TYR A 228 1.39 1.88 0.03
N GLY A 229 1.16 0.79 -0.71
CA GLY A 229 1.31 -0.56 -0.17
C GLY A 229 1.93 -1.56 -1.13
N GLY A 230 2.11 -2.77 -0.61
CA GLY A 230 2.51 -3.95 -1.37
C GLY A 230 2.28 -5.21 -0.53
N TYR A 231 2.48 -6.36 -1.16
CA TYR A 231 2.33 -7.66 -0.52
C TYR A 231 3.63 -8.10 0.15
N ALA A 232 3.56 -8.45 1.43
CA ALA A 232 4.62 -9.19 2.11
C ALA A 232 4.64 -10.66 1.62
N SER A 233 5.71 -11.40 1.91
CA SER A 233 5.86 -12.78 1.44
C SER A 233 4.88 -13.78 2.06
N ASP A 234 4.17 -13.39 3.12
CA ASP A 234 3.05 -14.16 3.69
C ASP A 234 1.69 -13.87 3.01
N GLY A 235 1.66 -12.99 2.02
CA GLY A 235 0.46 -12.58 1.30
C GLY A 235 -0.36 -11.48 1.97
N SER A 236 0.07 -10.97 3.14
CA SER A 236 -0.55 -9.79 3.77
C SER A 236 -0.16 -8.52 3.01
N ILE A 237 -1.01 -7.50 3.08
CA ILE A 237 -0.66 -6.15 2.59
C ILE A 237 0.02 -5.39 3.74
N VAL A 238 1.13 -4.71 3.44
CA VAL A 238 1.78 -3.75 4.33
C VAL A 238 1.90 -2.43 3.59
N GLY A 239 1.66 -1.31 4.26
CA GLY A 239 1.72 -0.01 3.59
C GLY A 239 1.68 1.18 4.55
N VAL A 240 1.70 2.36 3.94
CA VAL A 240 1.50 3.65 4.61
C VAL A 240 0.10 4.14 4.28
N LEU A 241 -0.74 4.29 5.31
CA LEU A 241 -2.04 4.95 5.25
C LEU A 241 -1.87 6.45 5.52
N SER A 242 -2.54 7.28 4.72
CA SER A 242 -2.72 8.72 4.94
C SER A 242 -4.07 9.12 4.35
N SER A 243 -4.33 10.42 4.26
CA SER A 243 -5.56 10.96 3.69
C SER A 243 -5.24 11.92 2.56
N ARG A 244 -6.19 12.02 1.64
CA ARG A 244 -6.23 13.11 0.68
C ARG A 244 -7.50 13.92 0.89
N VAL A 245 -7.40 15.22 0.65
CA VAL A 245 -8.52 16.17 0.66
C VAL A 245 -8.52 16.86 -0.71
N TRP A 246 -9.65 16.81 -1.39
CA TRP A 246 -9.94 17.64 -2.56
C TRP A 246 -10.71 18.87 -2.13
N THR A 247 -10.30 20.00 -2.69
CA THR A 247 -10.95 21.31 -2.54
C THR A 247 -11.27 21.90 -3.90
#